data_AF-A0A1Q3JXK1-F1
#
_entry.id   AF-A0A1Q3JXK1-F1
#
_cell.length_a   1.000
_cell.length_b   1.000
_cell.length_c   1.000
_cell.angle_alpha   90.00
_cell.angle_beta   90.00
_cell.angle_gamma   90.00
#
_symmetry.space_group_name_H-M   'P 1'
#
loop_
_entity.id
_entity.type
_entity.pdbx_description
1 polymer ?
#
loop_
_entity_poly.entity_id
_entity_poly.type
_entity_poly.pdbx_seq_one_letter_code
_entity_poly.pdbx_strand_id
1 'polypeptide(L)'
;MPPRPPAAAPQAPKALTESDLQQDTTRCGVGVDCLALLRAMIADPKQSWMMRAPTPAEFANGTRLFAYRALRKTLDCGKLRFAGAELEWAIDTFSRDVEGMDAPHRARVAALAREVRAELEAEIRQRC
;
A
#
# COMPACT_ATOMS: atom_id res chain seq x y z
N MET A 1 12.02 -10.82 46.43
CA MET A 1 12.29 -9.78 45.43
C MET A 1 12.64 -10.47 44.11
N PRO A 2 11.82 -10.39 43.06
CA PRO A 2 12.18 -10.94 41.75
C PRO A 2 13.19 -10.01 41.03
N PRO A 3 14.10 -10.57 40.18
CA PRO A 3 15.15 -9.81 39.51
C PRO A 3 14.60 -8.93 38.36
N ARG A 4 15.20 -7.75 38.19
CA ARG A 4 14.92 -6.79 37.10
C ARG A 4 15.35 -7.37 35.74
N PRO A 5 14.52 -7.28 34.69
CA PRO A 5 14.95 -7.61 33.33
C PRO A 5 15.90 -6.53 32.75
N PRO A 6 16.87 -6.92 31.90
CA PRO A 6 17.86 -6.00 31.34
C PRO A 6 17.29 -5.14 30.20
N ALA A 7 17.83 -3.93 30.07
CA ALA A 7 17.47 -2.92 29.08
C ALA A 7 17.72 -3.42 27.64
N ALA A 8 16.71 -3.27 26.78
CA ALA A 8 16.77 -3.61 25.37
C ALA A 8 17.54 -2.55 24.56
N ALA A 9 18.51 -3.02 23.76
CA ALA A 9 19.32 -2.26 22.82
C ALA A 9 18.50 -1.79 21.57
N PRO A 10 19.04 -0.84 20.76
CA PRO A 10 18.30 -0.15 19.70
C PRO A 10 17.97 -1.08 18.52
N GLN A 11 16.70 -1.10 18.12
CA GLN A 11 16.19 -1.94 17.04
C GLN A 11 16.54 -1.35 15.66
N ALA A 12 17.28 -2.12 14.86
CA ALA A 12 17.49 -1.90 13.42
C ALA A 12 16.15 -1.88 12.65
N PRO A 13 16.09 -1.37 11.39
CA PRO A 13 14.83 -1.12 10.69
C PRO A 13 14.08 -2.44 10.50
N LYS A 14 12.96 -2.61 11.20
CA LYS A 14 12.15 -3.83 11.16
C LYS A 14 11.69 -4.11 9.73
N ALA A 15 12.09 -5.28 9.23
CA ALA A 15 11.38 -5.96 8.16
C ALA A 15 9.91 -6.09 8.60
N LEU A 16 8.98 -5.67 7.73
CA LEU A 16 7.55 -5.82 7.93
C LEU A 16 7.27 -7.27 8.32
N THR A 17 6.72 -7.51 9.52
CA THR A 17 6.52 -8.88 10.00
C THR A 17 5.36 -9.52 9.25
N GLU A 18 5.39 -10.85 9.09
CA GLU A 18 4.29 -11.61 8.50
C GLU A 18 2.96 -11.32 9.20
N SER A 19 2.99 -11.03 10.50
CA SER A 19 1.83 -10.64 11.30
C SER A 19 1.24 -9.27 10.93
N ASP A 20 2.07 -8.28 10.59
CA ASP A 20 1.60 -6.98 10.07
C ASP A 20 0.93 -7.15 8.69
N LEU A 21 1.53 -7.98 7.84
CA LEU A 21 0.94 -8.40 6.55
C LEU A 21 -0.35 -9.23 6.76
N GLN A 22 -0.46 -9.98 7.86
CA GLN A 22 -1.63 -10.81 8.17
C GLN A 22 -2.84 -10.02 8.74
N GLN A 23 -2.62 -8.92 9.45
CA GLN A 23 -3.73 -8.04 9.84
C GLN A 23 -4.24 -7.21 8.67
N ASP A 24 -3.35 -6.83 7.76
CA ASP A 24 -3.65 -6.09 6.54
C ASP A 24 -4.39 -6.96 5.50
N THR A 25 -4.10 -8.27 5.44
CA THR A 25 -4.79 -9.26 4.58
C THR A 25 -6.26 -9.52 4.94
N THR A 26 -6.71 -9.20 6.16
CA THR A 26 -8.14 -9.35 6.52
C THR A 26 -9.03 -8.34 5.78
N ARG A 27 -8.45 -7.36 5.07
CA ARG A 27 -9.16 -6.35 4.26
C ARG A 27 -9.10 -6.62 2.74
N CYS A 28 -8.58 -7.76 2.30
CA CYS A 28 -8.62 -8.14 0.89
C CYS A 28 -10.04 -8.59 0.51
N GLY A 29 -10.74 -7.77 -0.29
CA GLY A 29 -12.06 -8.10 -0.84
C GLY A 29 -12.00 -9.30 -1.78
N VAL A 30 -12.94 -10.22 -1.56
CA VAL A 30 -13.34 -11.42 -2.33
C VAL A 30 -12.50 -11.79 -3.59
N GLY A 31 -11.72 -12.88 -3.49
CA GLY A 31 -11.44 -13.80 -4.60
C GLY A 31 -9.98 -13.85 -5.11
N VAL A 32 -9.31 -14.97 -4.79
CA VAL A 32 -8.00 -15.50 -5.25
C VAL A 32 -6.75 -14.64 -4.99
N ASP A 33 -6.06 -15.03 -3.91
CA ASP A 33 -4.68 -14.73 -3.54
C ASP A 33 -4.18 -13.29 -3.75
N CYS A 34 -4.94 -12.29 -3.29
CA CYS A 34 -4.45 -10.91 -3.17
C CYS A 34 -3.08 -10.85 -2.46
N LEU A 35 -2.82 -11.77 -1.52
CA LEU A 35 -1.53 -11.91 -0.87
C LEU A 35 -0.44 -12.45 -1.80
N ALA A 36 -0.73 -13.44 -2.65
CA ALA A 36 0.27 -13.91 -3.63
C ALA A 36 0.54 -12.85 -4.69
N LEU A 37 -0.49 -12.14 -5.15
CA LEU A 37 -0.33 -11.01 -6.07
C LEU A 37 0.47 -9.88 -5.41
N LEU A 38 0.16 -9.52 -4.16
CA LEU A 38 0.91 -8.53 -3.39
C LEU A 38 2.39 -8.94 -3.26
N ARG A 39 2.65 -10.19 -2.87
CA ARG A 39 4.01 -10.74 -2.76
C ARG A 39 4.73 -10.68 -4.10
N ALA A 40 4.07 -11.04 -5.21
CA ALA A 40 4.65 -10.94 -6.55
C ALA A 40 4.96 -9.48 -6.93
N MET A 41 4.08 -8.54 -6.60
CA MET A 41 4.29 -7.10 -6.86
C MET A 41 5.45 -6.52 -6.04
N ILE A 42 5.60 -6.95 -4.78
CA ILE A 42 6.71 -6.55 -3.91
C ILE A 42 8.03 -7.19 -4.37
N ALA A 43 7.97 -8.46 -4.77
CA ALA A 43 9.14 -9.21 -5.22
C ALA A 43 9.65 -8.79 -6.60
N ASP A 44 8.85 -8.07 -7.40
CA ASP A 44 9.28 -7.51 -8.69
C ASP A 44 10.26 -6.33 -8.48
N PRO A 45 11.57 -6.50 -8.75
CA PRO A 45 12.56 -5.46 -8.53
C PRO A 45 12.41 -4.30 -9.51
N LYS A 46 11.76 -4.52 -10.66
CA LYS A 46 11.50 -3.48 -11.65
C LYS A 46 10.21 -2.72 -11.36
N GLN A 47 9.36 -3.23 -10.46
CA GLN A 47 8.00 -2.75 -10.22
C GLN A 47 7.26 -2.51 -11.54
N SER A 48 7.36 -3.48 -12.46
CA SER A 48 6.85 -3.39 -13.83
C SER A 48 5.35 -3.13 -13.89
N TRP A 49 4.62 -3.56 -12.86
CA TRP A 49 3.20 -3.28 -12.67
C TRP A 49 2.87 -1.79 -12.58
N MET A 50 3.82 -0.92 -12.19
CA MET A 50 3.65 0.53 -12.18
C MET A 50 3.64 1.14 -13.59
N MET A 51 4.22 0.45 -14.60
CA MET A 51 4.29 0.99 -15.97
C MET A 51 2.93 1.06 -16.67
N ARG A 52 1.94 0.31 -16.15
CA ARG A 52 0.58 0.29 -16.70
C ARG A 52 -0.38 0.94 -15.70
N ALA A 53 -1.15 1.91 -16.18
CA ALA A 53 -2.27 2.44 -15.43
C ALA A 53 -3.31 1.32 -15.17
N PRO A 54 -3.75 1.12 -13.92
CA PRO A 54 -4.75 0.12 -13.61
C PRO A 54 -6.14 0.62 -14.02
N THR A 55 -7.03 -0.31 -14.36
CA THR A 55 -8.46 0.01 -14.41
C THR A 55 -9.01 0.24 -13.00
N PRO A 56 -10.15 0.96 -12.84
CA PRO A 56 -10.76 1.13 -11.51
C PRO A 56 -11.07 -0.20 -10.81
N ALA A 57 -11.55 -1.21 -11.54
CA ALA A 57 -11.81 -2.54 -10.99
C ALA A 57 -10.52 -3.23 -10.48
N GLU A 58 -9.43 -3.15 -11.24
CA GLU A 58 -8.13 -3.69 -10.82
C GLU A 58 -7.54 -2.96 -9.62
N PHE A 59 -7.74 -1.64 -9.51
CA PHE A 59 -7.23 -0.88 -8.38
C PHE A 59 -8.05 -1.13 -7.11
N ALA A 60 -9.36 -1.34 -7.24
CA ALA A 60 -10.27 -1.52 -6.13
C ALA A 60 -10.03 -2.80 -5.31
N ASN A 61 -9.30 -3.78 -5.87
CA ASN A 61 -8.83 -4.94 -5.10
C ASN A 61 -7.86 -4.57 -3.95
N GLY A 62 -7.34 -3.33 -3.92
CA GLY A 62 -6.48 -2.80 -2.87
C GLY A 62 -5.03 -3.31 -2.89
N THR A 63 -4.70 -4.32 -3.70
CA THR A 63 -3.37 -4.94 -3.72
C THR A 63 -2.29 -3.91 -4.10
N ARG A 64 -2.62 -3.01 -5.03
CA ARG A 64 -1.70 -1.94 -5.47
C ARG A 64 -1.42 -0.91 -4.37
N LEU A 65 -2.43 -0.57 -3.56
CA LEU A 65 -2.29 0.31 -2.40
C LEU A 65 -1.31 -0.28 -1.37
N PHE A 66 -1.48 -1.56 -1.06
CA PHE A 66 -0.60 -2.25 -0.12
C PHE A 66 0.82 -2.44 -0.68
N ALA A 67 0.96 -2.67 -1.98
CA ALA A 67 2.27 -2.74 -2.62
C ALA A 67 3.02 -1.39 -2.50
N TYR A 68 2.35 -0.27 -2.75
CA TYR A 68 2.95 1.07 -2.54
C TYR A 68 3.37 1.29 -1.09
N ARG A 69 2.51 0.93 -0.15
CA ARG A 69 2.80 1.08 1.29
C ARG A 69 4.02 0.26 1.71
N ALA A 70 4.10 -0.99 1.26
CA ALA A 70 5.21 -1.89 1.55
C ALA A 70 6.52 -1.42 0.92
N LEU A 71 6.47 -0.93 -0.32
CA LEU A 71 7.65 -0.51 -1.07
C LEU A 71 8.05 0.95 -0.82
N ARG A 72 7.31 1.76 -0.06
CA ARG A 72 7.59 3.22 0.10
C ARG A 72 9.06 3.53 0.41
N LYS A 73 9.70 2.72 1.26
CA LYS A 73 11.09 2.88 1.67
C LYS A 73 12.12 2.41 0.63
N THR A 74 11.70 1.57 -0.32
CA THR A 74 12.56 0.99 -1.35
C THR A 74 12.41 1.68 -2.70
N LEU A 75 11.28 2.33 -2.96
CA LEU A 75 11.05 3.12 -4.17
C LEU A 75 12.00 4.31 -4.23
N ASP A 76 12.51 4.57 -5.43
CA ASP A 76 13.21 5.80 -5.76
C ASP A 76 12.24 6.99 -5.87
N CYS A 77 12.79 8.20 -5.86
CA CYS A 77 12.01 9.42 -5.86
C CYS A 77 11.17 9.64 -7.13
N GLY A 78 11.54 9.04 -8.26
CA GLY A 78 10.72 9.06 -9.47
C GLY A 78 9.48 8.19 -9.28
N LYS A 79 9.66 6.96 -8.81
CA LYS A 79 8.57 6.02 -8.54
C LYS A 79 7.66 6.48 -7.40
N LEU A 80 8.19 7.11 -6.35
CA LEU A 80 7.39 7.69 -5.28
C LEU A 80 6.45 8.79 -5.79
N ARG A 81 6.97 9.71 -6.63
CA ARG A 81 6.15 10.77 -7.24
C ARG A 81 5.10 10.21 -8.20
N PHE A 82 5.47 9.20 -9.00
CA PHE A 82 4.52 8.48 -9.86
C PHE A 82 3.40 7.82 -9.04
N ALA A 83 3.76 7.09 -7.99
CA ALA A 83 2.80 6.48 -7.08
C ALA A 83 1.86 7.53 -6.47
N GLY A 84 2.38 8.66 -6.01
CA GLY A 84 1.58 9.77 -5.50
C GLY A 84 0.54 10.29 -6.50
N ALA A 85 0.93 10.47 -7.77
CA ALA A 85 0.03 10.89 -8.84
C ALA A 85 -1.05 9.84 -9.15
N GLU A 86 -0.70 8.56 -9.14
CA GLU A 86 -1.68 7.49 -9.33
C GLU A 86 -2.67 7.40 -8.16
N LEU A 87 -2.22 7.59 -6.92
CA LEU A 87 -3.11 7.63 -5.77
C LEU A 87 -4.06 8.83 -5.83
N GLU A 88 -3.61 9.96 -6.35
CA GLU A 88 -4.47 11.13 -6.57
C GLU A 88 -5.56 10.84 -7.61
N TRP A 89 -5.19 10.22 -8.73
CA TRP A 89 -6.16 9.73 -9.72
C TRP A 89 -7.16 8.75 -9.11
N ALA A 90 -6.71 7.83 -8.26
CA ALA A 90 -7.58 6.86 -7.60
C ALA A 90 -8.57 7.56 -6.66
N ILE A 91 -8.12 8.53 -5.86
CA ILE A 91 -8.98 9.31 -4.96
C ILE A 91 -10.08 10.03 -5.75
N ASP A 92 -9.74 10.68 -6.87
CA ASP A 92 -10.72 11.35 -7.73
C ASP A 92 -11.71 10.34 -8.34
N THR A 93 -11.19 9.23 -8.89
CA THR A 93 -12.01 8.19 -9.53
C THR A 93 -13.03 7.58 -8.58
N PHE A 94 -12.61 7.19 -7.37
CA PHE A 94 -13.50 6.56 -6.37
C PHE A 94 -14.33 7.55 -5.57
N SER A 95 -14.11 8.86 -5.74
CA SER A 95 -15.02 9.90 -5.21
C SER A 95 -16.32 9.99 -6.01
N ARG A 96 -16.33 9.44 -7.23
CA ARG A 96 -17.46 9.45 -8.16
C ARG A 96 -18.10 8.06 -8.24
N ASP A 97 -19.21 7.98 -8.98
CA ASP A 97 -19.77 6.68 -9.35
C ASP A 97 -18.84 5.94 -10.32
N VAL A 98 -18.58 4.67 -10.01
CA VAL A 98 -17.84 3.74 -10.86
C VAL A 98 -18.79 2.61 -11.23
N GLU A 99 -18.93 2.35 -12.52
CA GLU A 99 -19.82 1.31 -13.04
C GLU A 99 -19.50 -0.05 -12.41
N GLY A 100 -20.53 -0.76 -11.98
CA GLY A 100 -20.41 -2.10 -11.38
C GLY A 100 -19.81 -2.13 -9.97
N MET A 101 -19.65 -0.98 -9.30
CA MET A 101 -19.04 -0.92 -7.97
C MET A 101 -19.92 -0.25 -6.91
N ASP A 102 -20.06 -0.90 -5.76
CA ASP A 102 -20.86 -0.38 -4.66
C ASP A 102 -20.22 0.84 -3.98
N ALA A 103 -21.04 1.83 -3.62
CA ALA A 103 -20.60 3.06 -2.98
C ALA A 103 -19.77 2.85 -1.70
N PRO A 104 -20.13 1.95 -0.76
CA PRO A 104 -19.32 1.76 0.43
C PRO A 104 -17.95 1.13 0.13
N HIS A 105 -17.82 0.27 -0.88
CA HIS A 105 -16.53 -0.23 -1.34
C HIS A 105 -15.67 0.87 -1.95
N ARG A 106 -16.23 1.70 -2.85
CA ARG A 106 -15.50 2.87 -3.40
C ARG A 106 -15.01 3.81 -2.29
N ALA A 107 -15.86 4.10 -1.31
CA ALA A 107 -15.51 4.95 -0.18
C ALA A 107 -14.33 4.37 0.63
N ARG A 108 -14.30 3.06 0.87
CA ARG A 108 -13.18 2.38 1.54
C ARG A 108 -11.89 2.47 0.74
N VAL A 109 -11.95 2.23 -0.58
CA VAL A 109 -10.77 2.31 -1.46
C VAL A 109 -10.23 3.76 -1.52
N ALA A 110 -11.11 4.74 -1.67
CA ALA A 110 -10.72 6.16 -1.66
C ALA A 110 -10.09 6.58 -0.33
N ALA A 111 -10.64 6.13 0.81
CA ALA A 111 -10.08 6.41 2.13
C ALA A 111 -8.67 5.82 2.27
N LEU A 112 -8.48 4.55 1.91
CA LEU A 112 -7.18 3.90 1.95
C LEU A 112 -6.17 4.56 1.01
N ALA A 113 -6.60 4.97 -0.19
CA ALA A 113 -5.74 5.70 -1.12
C ALA A 113 -5.24 7.04 -0.52
N ARG A 114 -6.08 7.77 0.22
CA ARG A 114 -5.65 8.99 0.94
C ARG A 114 -4.62 8.70 2.01
N GLU A 115 -4.83 7.66 2.82
CA GLU A 115 -3.89 7.25 3.87
C GLU A 115 -2.51 6.92 3.28
N VAL A 116 -2.47 6.07 2.25
CA VAL A 116 -1.21 5.68 1.60
C VAL A 116 -0.55 6.87 0.91
N ARG A 117 -1.32 7.76 0.27
CA ARG A 117 -0.78 8.99 -0.35
C ARG A 117 -0.09 9.87 0.67
N ALA A 118 -0.69 10.08 1.84
CA ALA A 118 -0.07 10.86 2.91
C ALA A 118 1.24 10.23 3.42
N GLU A 119 1.30 8.90 3.50
CA GLU A 119 2.55 8.17 3.84
C GLU A 119 3.63 8.36 2.78
N LEU A 120 3.28 8.26 1.49
CA LEU A 120 4.22 8.50 0.40
C LEU A 120 4.69 9.96 0.35
N GLU A 121 3.81 10.93 0.57
CA GLU A 121 4.18 12.35 0.63
C GLU A 121 5.13 12.64 1.79
N ALA A 122 4.94 12.00 2.94
CA ALA A 122 5.89 12.09 4.06
C ALA A 122 7.26 11.51 3.66
N GLU A 123 7.27 10.36 2.99
CA GLU A 123 8.50 9.72 2.51
C GLU A 123 9.23 10.59 1.47
N ILE A 124 8.50 11.17 0.51
CA ILE A 124 9.05 12.09 -0.50
C ILE A 124 9.68 13.30 0.19
N ARG A 125 8.96 13.94 1.13
CA ARG A 125 9.50 15.11 1.86
C ARG A 125 10.73 14.78 2.68
N GLN A 126 10.87 13.55 3.15
CA GLN A 126 12.05 13.13 3.91
C GLN A 126 13.26 12.79 3.03
N ARG A 127 13.06 12.35 1.78
CA ARG A 127 14.14 11.74 0.97
C ARG A 127 14.45 12.38 -0.38
N CYS A 128 13.59 13.21 -0.98
CA CYS A 128 13.55 13.41 -2.45
C CYS A 128 13.82 14.81 -3.05
#